data_AF-A0A1F9ZF82-F1
#
_entry.id   AF-A0A1F9ZF82-F1
#
_cell.length_a   1.000
_cell.length_b   1.000
_cell.length_c   1.000
_cell.angle_alpha   90.00
_cell.angle_beta   90.00
_cell.angle_gamma   90.00
#
_symmetry.space_group_name_H-M   'P 1'
#
loop_
_entity.id
_entity.type
_entity.pdbx_description
1 polymer ?
#
loop_
_entity_poly.entity_id
_entity_poly.type
_entity_poly.pdbx_seq_one_letter_code
_entity_poly.pdbx_strand_id
1 'polypeptide(L)' 'MGDSPVDILAGRAAGAWTVAATYGYGSPASLWEAKPHAAIARFADLPAVLADLESHGPG' A
#
# COMPACT_ATOMS: atom_id res chain seq x y z
N MET A 1 -2.02 -5.13 2.48
CA MET A 1 -1.37 -5.01 1.16
C MET A 1 -2.34 -5.54 0.13
N GLY A 2 -2.43 -4.92 -1.03
CA GLY A 2 -3.27 -5.42 -2.12
C GLY A 2 -3.11 -4.62 -3.41
N ASP A 3 -3.72 -5.11 -4.47
CA ASP A 3 -3.69 -4.52 -5.81
C ASP A 3 -5.01 -3.87 -6.21
N SER A 4 -5.94 -3.71 -5.26
CA SER A 4 -7.21 -3.04 -5.47
C SER A 4 -7.47 -1.90 -4.47
N PRO A 5 -8.30 -0.91 -4.81
CA PRO A 5 -8.69 0.15 -3.88
C PRO A 5 -9.36 -0.38 -2.61
N VAL A 6 -10.11 -1.50 -2.69
CA VAL A 6 -10.81 -2.07 -1.52
C VAL A 6 -9.82 -2.59 -0.48
N ASP A 7 -8.68 -3.17 -0.89
CA ASP A 7 -7.64 -3.62 0.03
C ASP A 7 -7.03 -2.45 0.81
N ILE A 8 -6.81 -1.33 0.12
CA ILE A 8 -6.24 -0.12 0.72
C ILE A 8 -7.25 0.49 1.70
N LEU A 9 -8.51 0.64 1.28
CA LEU A 9 -9.53 1.23 2.14
C LEU A 9 -9.79 0.37 3.39
N ALA A 10 -9.84 -0.96 3.25
CA ALA A 10 -10.01 -1.88 4.37
C ALA A 10 -8.84 -1.80 5.37
N GLY A 11 -7.59 -1.83 4.88
CA GLY A 11 -6.41 -1.72 5.74
C GLY A 11 -6.36 -0.38 6.48
N ARG A 12 -6.70 0.72 5.80
CA ARG A 12 -6.80 2.04 6.44
C ARG A 12 -7.88 2.08 7.53
N ALA A 13 -9.07 1.52 7.25
CA ALA A 13 -10.15 1.44 8.22
C ALA A 13 -9.77 0.60 9.46
N ALA A 14 -8.87 -0.36 9.31
CA ALA A 14 -8.32 -1.16 10.40
C ALA A 14 -7.18 -0.48 11.17
N GLY A 15 -6.78 0.75 10.79
CA GLY A 15 -5.63 1.44 11.39
C GLY A 15 -4.28 0.80 11.03
N ALA A 16 -4.24 -0.02 9.97
CA ALA A 16 -3.02 -0.67 9.50
C ALA A 16 -2.34 0.15 8.40
N TRP A 17 -1.01 -0.01 8.27
CA TRP A 17 -0.32 0.45 7.07
C TRP A 17 -0.79 -0.31 5.83
N THR A 18 -0.80 0.40 4.71
CA THR A 18 -1.28 -0.11 3.45
C THR A 18 -0.25 0.12 2.36
N VAL A 19 0.12 -0.99 1.70
CA VAL A 19 1.03 -1.00 0.56
C VAL A 19 0.24 -1.43 -0.67
N ALA A 20 0.23 -0.59 -1.70
CA ALA A 20 -0.42 -0.85 -2.98
C ALA A 20 0.56 -1.60 -3.92
N ALA A 21 0.13 -2.74 -4.47
CA ALA A 21 0.88 -3.42 -5.52
C ALA A 21 0.40 -2.92 -6.90
N THR A 22 1.24 -2.17 -7.61
CA THR A 22 0.86 -1.54 -8.90
C THR A 22 1.01 -2.46 -10.10
N TYR A 23 1.51 -3.68 -9.89
CA TYR A 23 1.67 -4.72 -10.91
C TYR A 23 0.49 -5.70 -10.99
N GLY A 24 -0.55 -5.51 -10.16
CA GLY A 24 -1.77 -6.32 -10.18
C GLY A 24 -2.86 -5.73 -11.09
N TYR A 25 -4.12 -6.04 -10.76
CA TYR A 25 -5.27 -5.74 -11.60
C TYR A 25 -5.85 -4.33 -11.44
N GLY A 26 -5.58 -3.65 -10.32
CA GLY A 26 -6.06 -2.29 -10.09
C GLY A 26 -5.35 -1.25 -10.97
N SER A 27 -6.09 -0.21 -11.37
CA SER A 27 -5.48 0.92 -12.06
C SER A 27 -4.57 1.70 -11.09
N PRO A 28 -3.38 2.15 -11.51
CA PRO A 28 -2.51 2.95 -10.65
C PRO A 28 -3.20 4.19 -10.09
N ALA A 29 -4.03 4.86 -10.90
CA ALA A 29 -4.79 6.04 -10.48
C ALA A 29 -5.75 5.73 -9.32
N SER A 30 -6.55 4.67 -9.45
CA SER A 30 -7.51 4.27 -8.42
C SER A 30 -6.83 3.80 -7.12
N LEU A 31 -5.65 3.18 -7.22
CA LEU A 31 -4.84 2.83 -6.06
C LEU A 31 -4.39 4.09 -5.32
N TRP A 32 -3.89 5.10 -6.02
CA TRP A 32 -3.45 6.37 -5.41
C TRP A 32 -4.61 7.14 -4.77
N GLU A 33 -5.79 7.15 -5.39
CA GLU A 33 -7.00 7.77 -4.84
C GLU A 33 -7.42 7.17 -3.49
N ALA A 34 -7.17 5.87 -3.28
CA ALA A 34 -7.43 5.20 -2.01
C ALA A 34 -6.40 5.56 -0.90
N LYS A 35 -5.39 6.38 -1.21
CA LYS A 35 -4.36 6.88 -0.30
C LYS A 35 -3.58 5.77 0.44
N PRO A 36 -2.87 4.88 -0.28
CA PRO A 36 -1.98 3.93 0.38
C PRO A 36 -0.84 4.68 1.08
N HIS A 37 -0.23 4.05 2.07
CA HIS A 37 0.96 4.60 2.74
C HIS A 37 2.20 4.47 1.86
N ALA A 38 2.25 3.43 1.03
CA ALA A 38 3.31 3.21 0.04
C ALA A 38 2.80 2.42 -1.16
N ALA A 39 3.57 2.38 -2.24
CA ALA A 39 3.28 1.57 -3.43
C ALA A 39 4.54 0.84 -3.90
N ILE A 40 4.37 -0.36 -4.45
CA ILE A 40 5.45 -1.18 -5.01
C ILE A 40 5.12 -1.65 -6.42
N ALA A 41 6.12 -1.62 -7.30
CA ALA A 41 6.02 -2.09 -8.68
C ALA A 41 6.45 -3.55 -8.85
N ARG A 42 7.09 -4.14 -7.83
CA ARG A 42 7.40 -5.56 -7.73
C ARG A 42 7.32 -6.00 -6.27
N PHE A 43 6.99 -7.27 -6.05
CA PHE A 43 6.96 -7.84 -4.71
C PHE A 43 8.30 -7.73 -3.97
N ALA A 44 9.41 -7.80 -4.70
CA ALA A 44 10.76 -7.70 -4.15
C ALA A 44 11.08 -6.34 -3.49
N ASP A 45 10.30 -5.29 -3.76
CA ASP A 45 10.50 -3.97 -3.14
C ASP A 45 9.87 -3.88 -1.73
N LEU A 46 9.02 -4.85 -1.36
CA LEU A 46 8.27 -4.84 -0.10
C LEU A 46 9.17 -4.73 1.15
N PRO A 47 10.31 -5.44 1.27
CA PRO A 47 11.16 -5.33 2.46
C PRO A 47 11.67 -3.92 2.72
N ALA A 48 12.02 -3.17 1.67
CA ALA A 48 12.50 -1.80 1.80
C ALA A 48 11.38 -0.85 2.25
N VAL A 49 10.18 -1.03 1.70
CA VAL A 49 8.99 -0.24 2.09
C VAL A 49 8.56 -0.50 3.53
N LEU A 50 8.60 -1.76 3.99
CA LEU A 50 8.25 -2.10 5.37
C LEU A 50 9.23 -1.45 6.35
N ALA A 51 10.54 -1.51 6.07
CA ALA A 51 11.54 -0.86 6.91
C ALA A 51 11.34 0.66 7.00
N ASP A 52 10.97 1.31 5.89
CA ASP A 52 10.66 2.74 5.87
C ASP A 52 9.43 3.06 6.75
N LEU A 53 8.33 2.32 6.59
CA LEU A 53 7.11 2.50 7.39
C LEU A 53 7.36 2.30 8.89
N GLU A 54 8.11 1.25 9.25
CA GLU A 54 8.48 0.96 10.64
C GLU A 54 9.30 2.07 11.28
N SER A 55 10.13 2.76 10.50
CA SER A 55 10.95 3.86 11.01
C SER A 55 10.17 5.16 11.28
N HIS A 56 9.02 5.35 10.62
CA HIS A 56 8.21 6.58 10.73
C HIS A 56 7.01 6.46 11.68
N GLY A 57 6.67 5.25 12.14
CA GLY A 57 5.53 5.01 13.03
C GLY A 57 4.16 5.27 12.37
N PRO A 58 3.05 4.73 12.91
CA PRO A 58 1.73 5.06 12.42
C PRO A 58 1.36 6.48 12.85
N GLY A 59 1.32 7.41 11.90
CA GLY A 59 0.83 8.77 12.08
C GLY A 59 -0.70 8.89 11.97
#